data_AF-A0A1J0LLR2-F1
#
_entry.id   AF-A0A1J0LLR2-F1
#
_cell.length_a   1.000
_cell.length_b   1.000
_cell.length_c   1.000
_cell.angle_alpha   90.00
_cell.angle_beta   90.00
_cell.angle_gamma   90.00
#
_symmetry.space_group_name_H-M   'P 1'
#
loop_
_entity.id
_entity.type
_entity.pdbx_description
1 polymer ?
#
loop_
_entity_poly.entity_id
_entity_poly.type
_entity_poly.pdbx_seq_one_letter_code
_entity_poly.pdbx_strand_id
1 'polypeptide(L)'
;MKNKNFQKKGDLNLFCDKNKVKELYLNSIVENTLKKLDYETIEDFKRQYTEERIFELALKNNTTTTTAVCHAFSIEQKNATRYKRNLEEANRLIVLIPRSKRKRCPITGFIASFLTTNTNLINN
;
A
#
# COMPACT_ATOMS: atom_id res chain seq x y z
N MET A 1 39.51 31.45 -25.52
CA MET A 1 38.31 32.06 -24.88
C MET A 1 37.09 31.22 -25.21
N LYS A 2 36.29 30.93 -24.18
CA LYS A 2 34.90 30.42 -24.17
C LYS A 2 34.66 28.95 -24.55
N ASN A 3 34.69 28.14 -23.48
CA ASN A 3 33.80 27.03 -23.16
C ASN A 3 32.42 27.10 -23.85
N LYS A 4 31.91 25.92 -24.23
CA LYS A 4 30.55 25.48 -23.90
C LYS A 4 30.45 23.96 -24.08
N ASN A 5 30.83 23.25 -23.02
CA ASN A 5 30.32 21.90 -22.74
C ASN A 5 28.80 22.00 -22.55
N PHE A 6 28.03 21.63 -23.58
CA PHE A 6 26.63 21.29 -23.40
C PHE A 6 26.55 19.77 -23.23
N GLN A 7 26.65 19.33 -21.97
CA GLN A 7 26.07 18.05 -21.57
C GLN A 7 24.58 18.13 -21.93
N LYS A 8 24.20 17.47 -23.03
CA LYS A 8 22.80 17.11 -23.25
C LYS A 8 22.45 16.15 -22.13
N LYS A 9 21.75 16.66 -21.12
CA LYS A 9 20.92 15.86 -20.22
C LYS A 9 19.96 15.11 -21.14
N GLY A 10 20.31 13.87 -21.46
CA GLY A 10 19.43 12.97 -22.18
C GLY A 10 18.16 12.86 -21.36
N ASP A 11 17.08 13.35 -21.95
CA ASP A 11 15.74 13.35 -21.38
C ASP A 11 15.47 11.98 -20.77
N LEU A 12 15.24 11.95 -19.46
CA LEU A 12 14.70 10.79 -18.75
C LEU A 12 13.22 10.66 -19.14
N ASN A 13 12.95 10.41 -20.41
CA ASN A 13 11.70 9.85 -20.87
C ASN A 13 11.69 8.37 -20.47
N LEU A 14 11.60 8.14 -19.17
CA LEU A 14 11.15 6.87 -18.65
C LEU A 14 9.68 6.78 -19.05
N PHE A 15 9.41 6.15 -20.20
CA PHE A 15 8.12 5.53 -20.46
C PHE A 15 7.88 4.58 -19.29
N CYS A 16 7.27 5.11 -18.24
CA CYS A 16 6.92 4.39 -17.04
C CYS A 16 5.81 3.43 -17.44
N ASP A 17 6.19 2.17 -17.68
CA ASP A 17 5.21 1.09 -17.79
C ASP A 17 4.34 1.13 -16.53
N LYS A 18 3.06 1.48 -16.73
CA LYS A 18 2.08 1.62 -15.64
C LYS A 18 1.94 0.31 -14.86
N ASN A 19 2.19 -0.84 -15.49
CA ASN A 19 2.17 -2.14 -14.83
C ASN A 19 3.36 -2.30 -13.89
N LYS A 20 4.56 -1.93 -14.35
CA LYS A 20 5.78 -1.96 -13.52
C LYS A 20 5.65 -1.10 -12.27
N VAL A 21 5.06 0.10 -12.38
CA VAL A 21 4.85 0.96 -11.20
C VAL A 21 3.82 0.39 -10.24
N LYS A 22 2.75 -0.25 -10.73
CA LYS A 22 1.79 -0.95 -9.87
C LYS A 22 2.46 -2.10 -9.12
N GLU A 23 3.25 -2.90 -9.82
CA GLU A 23 3.98 -4.02 -9.24
C GLU A 23 4.97 -3.56 -8.16
N LEU A 24 5.79 -2.54 -8.45
CA LEU A 24 6.70 -1.95 -7.46
C LEU A 24 5.95 -1.45 -6.22
N TYR A 25 4.78 -0.84 -6.42
CA TYR A 25 3.95 -0.38 -5.30
C TYR A 25 3.41 -1.55 -4.46
N LEU A 26 2.91 -2.61 -5.09
CA LEU A 26 2.45 -3.82 -4.37
C LEU A 26 3.59 -4.49 -3.62
N ASN A 27 4.74 -4.65 -4.25
CA ASN A 27 5.93 -5.23 -3.63
C ASN A 27 6.39 -4.41 -2.42
N SER A 28 6.36 -3.07 -2.52
CA SER A 28 6.71 -2.21 -1.38
C SER A 28 5.79 -2.41 -0.17
N ILE A 29 4.49 -2.69 -0.38
CA ILE A 29 3.54 -2.96 0.70
C ILE A 29 3.93 -4.27 1.41
N VAL A 30 4.25 -5.30 0.63
CA VAL A 30 4.69 -6.59 1.15
C VAL A 30 5.99 -6.41 1.94
N GLU A 31 7.02 -5.86 1.31
CA GLU A 31 8.35 -5.65 1.91
C GLU A 31 8.27 -4.85 3.21
N ASN A 32 7.54 -3.75 3.23
CA ASN A 32 7.35 -2.94 4.44
C ASN A 32 6.68 -3.75 5.57
N THR A 33 5.71 -4.60 5.22
CA THR A 33 5.00 -5.44 6.19
C THR A 33 5.92 -6.51 6.77
N LEU A 34 6.62 -7.24 5.90
CA LEU A 34 7.53 -8.32 6.29
C LEU A 34 8.70 -7.79 7.12
N LYS A 35 9.37 -6.72 6.64
CA LYS A 35 10.49 -6.09 7.34
C LYS A 35 10.11 -5.55 8.72
N LYS A 36 8.90 -5.02 8.88
CA LYS A 36 8.44 -4.48 10.16
C LYS A 36 8.12 -5.58 11.18
N LEU A 37 7.80 -6.78 10.70
CA LEU A 37 7.41 -7.93 11.51
C LEU A 37 8.48 -9.03 11.56
N ASP A 38 9.64 -8.79 10.96
CA ASP A 38 10.80 -9.68 10.92
C ASP A 38 10.52 -11.05 10.25
N TYR A 39 9.87 -10.99 9.08
CA TYR A 39 9.67 -12.17 8.23
C TYR A 39 10.53 -12.09 6.96
N GLU A 40 11.10 -13.22 6.55
CA GLU A 40 11.88 -13.32 5.31
C GLU A 40 10.99 -13.56 4.08
N THR A 41 9.98 -14.43 4.21
CA THR A 41 9.10 -14.84 3.10
C THR A 41 7.64 -14.50 3.35
N ILE A 42 6.88 -14.35 2.25
CA ILE A 42 5.43 -14.14 2.33
C ILE A 42 4.74 -15.40 2.84
N GLU A 43 5.26 -16.57 2.46
CA GLU A 43 4.71 -17.88 2.79
C GLU A 43 4.76 -18.14 4.29
N ASP A 44 5.89 -17.84 4.95
CA ASP A 44 6.03 -17.99 6.40
C ASP A 44 5.08 -17.04 7.14
N PHE A 45 4.99 -15.80 6.66
CA PHE A 45 4.06 -14.81 7.20
C PHE A 45 2.60 -15.27 7.06
N LYS A 46 2.21 -15.79 5.88
CA LYS A 46 0.86 -16.31 5.62
C LYS A 46 0.54 -17.59 6.40
N ARG A 47 1.55 -18.40 6.71
CA ARG A 47 1.39 -19.60 7.54
C ARG A 47 1.10 -19.25 9.01
N GLN A 48 1.63 -18.12 9.47
CA GLN A 48 1.48 -17.70 10.87
C GLN A 48 0.13 -17.05 11.17
N TYR A 49 -0.48 -16.36 10.19
CA TYR A 49 -1.62 -15.49 10.43
C TYR A 49 -2.81 -15.79 9.51
N THR A 50 -4.02 -15.54 10.02
CA THR A 50 -5.24 -15.58 9.20
C THR A 50 -5.26 -14.41 8.20
N GLU A 51 -6.03 -14.54 7.11
CA GLU A 51 -6.19 -13.45 6.12
C GLU A 51 -6.65 -12.13 6.75
N GLU A 52 -7.57 -12.19 7.72
CA GLU A 52 -8.04 -11.01 8.45
C GLU A 52 -6.91 -10.33 9.22
N ARG A 53 -6.07 -11.12 9.89
CA ARG A 53 -4.92 -10.60 10.65
C ARG A 53 -3.84 -10.06 9.72
N ILE A 54 -3.61 -10.71 8.58
CA ILE A 54 -2.71 -10.21 7.53
C ILE A 54 -3.20 -8.86 7.02
N PHE A 55 -4.50 -8.73 6.74
CA PHE A 55 -5.10 -7.49 6.27
C PHE A 55 -4.91 -6.35 7.28
N GLU A 56 -5.16 -6.62 8.57
CA GLU A 56 -4.96 -5.65 9.65
C GLU A 56 -3.48 -5.23 9.78
N LEU A 57 -2.56 -6.19 9.77
CA LEU A 57 -1.12 -5.94 9.90
C LEU A 57 -0.55 -5.17 8.69
N ALA A 58 -1.01 -5.50 7.49
CA ALA A 58 -0.65 -4.80 6.27
C ALA A 58 -1.06 -3.31 6.34
N LEU A 59 -2.28 -3.02 6.81
CA LEU A 59 -2.76 -1.64 7.02
C LEU A 59 -2.03 -0.94 8.18
N LYS A 60 -1.58 -1.68 9.19
CA LYS A 60 -0.81 -1.11 10.31
C LYS A 60 0.54 -0.57 9.83
N ASN A 61 1.20 -1.33 8.96
CA ASN A 61 2.53 -1.03 8.47
C ASN A 61 2.50 -0.14 7.22
N ASN A 62 1.35 -0.04 6.54
CA ASN A 62 1.19 0.73 5.32
C ASN A 62 -0.10 1.54 5.34
N THR A 63 0.00 2.85 5.21
CA THR A 63 -1.20 3.66 4.93
C THR A 63 -1.58 3.51 3.46
N THR A 64 -2.58 2.69 3.18
CA THR A 64 -2.96 2.32 1.80
C THR A 64 -4.45 2.02 1.66
N THR A 65 -4.88 1.67 0.45
CA THR A 65 -6.27 1.33 0.13
C THR A 65 -6.54 -0.17 0.32
N THR A 66 -7.77 -0.57 0.63
CA THR A 66 -8.19 -1.98 0.73
C THR A 66 -7.76 -2.78 -0.50
N THR A 67 -8.02 -2.26 -1.70
CA THR A 67 -7.66 -2.94 -2.96
C THR A 67 -6.17 -3.19 -3.08
N ALA A 68 -5.32 -2.25 -2.67
CA ALA A 68 -3.87 -2.45 -2.71
C ALA A 68 -3.43 -3.60 -1.79
N VAL A 69 -4.01 -3.73 -0.59
CA VAL A 69 -3.74 -4.86 0.31
C VAL A 69 -4.23 -6.18 -0.30
N CYS A 70 -5.43 -6.19 -0.89
CA CYS A 70 -5.97 -7.37 -1.57
C CYS A 70 -5.02 -7.89 -2.65
N HIS A 71 -4.52 -6.99 -3.50
CA HIS A 71 -3.58 -7.35 -4.55
C HIS A 71 -2.20 -7.74 -4.00
N ALA A 72 -1.71 -7.07 -2.96
CA ALA A 72 -0.38 -7.33 -2.39
C ALA A 72 -0.30 -8.71 -1.72
N PHE A 73 -1.36 -9.11 -1.00
CA PHE A 73 -1.38 -10.37 -0.25
C PHE A 73 -2.26 -11.45 -0.87
N SER A 74 -2.80 -11.22 -2.07
CA SER A 74 -3.74 -12.13 -2.75
C SER A 74 -4.98 -12.46 -1.90
N ILE A 75 -5.51 -11.47 -1.19
CA ILE A 75 -6.75 -11.61 -0.39
C ILE A 75 -7.94 -11.31 -1.29
N GLU A 76 -8.97 -12.16 -1.22
CA GLU A 76 -10.21 -11.92 -1.98
C GLU A 76 -10.89 -10.61 -1.55
N GLN A 77 -11.32 -9.80 -2.51
CA GLN A 77 -11.95 -8.51 -2.23
C GLN A 77 -13.20 -8.63 -1.34
N LYS A 78 -13.99 -9.70 -1.50
CA LYS A 78 -15.17 -9.98 -0.66
C LYS A 78 -14.76 -10.17 0.80
N ASN A 79 -13.73 -10.96 1.07
CA ASN A 79 -13.18 -11.17 2.41
C ASN A 79 -12.66 -9.85 3.01
N ALA A 80 -11.88 -9.08 2.23
CA ALA A 80 -11.35 -7.81 2.68
C ALA A 80 -12.44 -6.78 3.04
N THR A 81 -13.58 -6.75 2.34
CA THR A 81 -14.70 -5.89 2.73
C THR A 81 -15.31 -6.25 4.08
N ARG A 82 -15.33 -7.55 4.43
CA ARG A 82 -15.76 -8.04 5.74
C ARG A 82 -14.75 -7.66 6.82
N TYR A 83 -13.46 -7.89 6.59
CA TYR A 83 -12.40 -7.54 7.54
C TYR A 83 -12.34 -6.05 7.82
N LYS A 84 -12.47 -5.21 6.78
CA LYS A 84 -12.59 -3.76 6.91
C LYS A 84 -13.72 -3.39 7.86
N ARG A 85 -14.91 -3.97 7.66
CA ARG A 85 -16.09 -3.70 8.51
C ARG A 85 -15.85 -4.13 9.96
N ASN A 86 -15.27 -5.31 10.19
CA ASN A 86 -14.93 -5.79 11.53
C ASN A 86 -13.98 -4.81 12.25
N LEU A 87 -12.96 -4.28 11.54
CA LEU A 87 -12.03 -3.29 12.09
C LEU A 87 -12.70 -1.93 12.36
N GLU A 88 -13.67 -1.52 11.53
CA GLU A 88 -14.48 -0.31 11.74
C GLU A 88 -15.37 -0.45 12.98
N GLU A 89 -16.09 -1.56 13.12
CA GLU A 89 -16.93 -1.85 14.29
C GLU A 89 -16.11 -1.97 15.58
N ALA A 90 -14.86 -2.45 15.48
CA ALA A 90 -13.93 -2.53 16.60
C ALA A 90 -13.20 -1.21 16.91
N ASN A 91 -13.46 -0.10 16.19
CA ASN A 91 -12.73 1.16 16.29
C ASN A 91 -11.20 1.03 16.12
N ARG A 92 -10.75 0.05 15.31
CA ARG A 92 -9.33 -0.21 15.01
C ARG A 92 -8.91 0.29 13.63
N LEU A 93 -9.87 0.66 12.78
CA LEU A 93 -9.61 1.22 11.46
C LEU A 93 -9.65 2.74 11.49
N ILE A 94 -8.64 3.36 10.89
CA ILE A 94 -8.49 4.80 10.80
C ILE A 94 -8.47 5.19 9.33
N VAL A 95 -9.28 6.16 8.96
CA VAL A 95 -9.26 6.77 7.62
C VAL A 95 -8.33 7.97 7.65
N LEU A 96 -7.07 7.79 7.25
CA LEU A 96 -6.09 8.88 7.26
C LEU A 96 -6.32 9.87 6.11
N ILE A 97 -6.67 9.36 4.92
CA ILE A 97 -7.01 10.20 3.77
C ILE A 97 -8.41 9.81 3.30
N PRO A 98 -9.44 10.62 3.56
CA PRO A 98 -10.79 10.31 3.13
C PRO A 98 -10.94 10.47 1.62
N ARG A 99 -11.89 9.72 1.05
CA ARG A 99 -12.27 9.79 -0.38
C ARG A 99 -12.53 11.22 -0.88
N SER A 100 -13.02 12.12 -0.02
CA SER A 100 -13.29 13.53 -0.34
C SER A 100 -12.04 14.30 -0.77
N LYS A 101 -10.84 13.89 -0.38
CA LYS A 101 -9.56 14.48 -0.82
C LYS A 101 -9.15 14.06 -2.24
N ARG A 102 -9.99 13.30 -2.95
CA ARG A 102 -9.83 12.91 -4.36
C ARG A 102 -8.50 12.22 -4.71
N LYS A 103 -7.84 11.60 -3.73
CA LYS A 103 -6.61 10.81 -3.96
C LYS A 103 -6.97 9.50 -4.69
N ARG A 104 -6.21 9.17 -5.74
CA ARG A 104 -6.42 7.96 -6.55
C ARG A 104 -5.66 6.77 -5.97
N CYS A 105 -6.28 5.59 -6.01
CA CYS A 105 -5.63 4.32 -5.73
C CYS A 105 -4.57 4.04 -6.82
N PRO A 106 -3.32 3.69 -6.47
CA PRO A 106 -2.28 3.37 -7.46
C PRO A 106 -2.62 2.15 -8.33
N ILE A 107 -3.43 1.23 -7.83
CA ILE A 107 -3.77 -0.02 -8.53
C ILE A 107 -4.90 0.19 -9.55
N THR A 108 -6.01 0.75 -9.10
CA THR A 108 -7.22 0.89 -9.94
C THR A 108 -7.35 2.25 -10.62
N GLY A 109 -6.64 3.27 -10.14
CA GLY A 109 -6.76 4.65 -10.62
C GLY A 109 -8.04 5.38 -10.18
N PHE A 110 -8.93 4.71 -9.44
CA PHE A 110 -10.15 5.29 -8.89
C PHE A 110 -9.90 6.04 -7.58
N ILE A 111 -10.77 6.99 -7.26
CA ILE A 111 -10.70 7.72 -6.00
C ILE A 111 -11.03 6.77 -4.84
N ALA A 112 -10.14 6.70 -3.85
CA ALA A 112 -10.26 5.79 -2.71
C ALA A 112 -9.82 6.47 -1.41
N SER A 113 -10.35 5.97 -0.29
CA SER A 113 -9.84 6.31 1.03
C SER A 113 -8.55 5.54 1.32
N PHE A 114 -7.58 6.20 1.96
CA PHE A 114 -6.38 5.55 2.48
C PHE A 114 -6.59 5.28 3.97
N LEU A 115 -6.37 4.03 4.33
CA LEU A 115 -6.70 3.43 5.60
C LEU A 115 -5.41 3.04 6.32
N THR A 116 -5.48 3.00 7.64
CA THR A 116 -4.43 2.49 8.52
C THR A 116 -5.07 1.91 9.78
N THR A 117 -4.38 0.99 10.44
CA THR A 117 -4.74 0.50 11.79
C THR A 117 -3.70 0.94 12.83
N ASN A 118 -2.78 1.81 12.43
CA ASN A 118 -1.76 2.37 13.31
C ASN A 118 -2.28 3.61 14.04
N THR A 119 -2.59 3.44 15.32
CA THR A 119 -3.10 4.50 16.21
C THR A 119 -2.10 5.61 16.47
N ASN A 120 -0.80 5.36 16.28
CA ASN A 120 0.24 6.39 16.51
C ASN A 120 0.16 7.55 15.51
N LEU A 121 -0.56 7.38 14.39
CA LEU A 121 -0.73 8.41 13.36
C LEU A 121 -1.79 9.47 13.71
N ILE A 122 -2.52 9.29 14.82
CA ILE A 122 -3.57 10.24 15.26
C ILE A 122 -3.01 11.31 16.23
N ASN A 123 -1.87 11.05 16.88
CA ASN A 123 -1.38 11.87 17.99
C ASN A 123 -0.40 13.00 17.59
N ASN A 124 -0.44 13.50 16.35
CA ASN A 124 0.38 14.64 15.91
C ASN A 124 -0.49 15.79 15.41
#